data_AF-A0A3S0CYV7-F1
#
_entry.id   AF-A0A3S0CYV7-F1
#
_cell.length_a   1.000
_cell.length_b   1.000
_cell.length_c   1.000
_cell.angle_alpha   90.00
_cell.angle_beta   90.00
_cell.angle_gamma   90.00
#
_symmetry.space_group_name_H-M   'P 1'
#
loop_
_entity.id
_entity.type
_entity.pdbx_description
1 polymer ?
#
loop_
_entity_poly.entity_id
_entity_poly.type
_entity_poly.pdbx_seq_one_letter_code
_entity_poly.pdbx_strand_id
1 'polypeptide(L)'
;MSQSISLDFEATLGELEKVVSELDGEVKLERALELFDRGMKLSMDCETFLKGAEQKIEILKRTASGLTTEPFEARMLESNDKNQ
;
A
#
# COMPACT_ATOMS: atom_id res chain seq x y z
N MET A 1 -2.09 8.61 16.80
CA MET A 1 -3.04 7.95 15.88
C MET A 1 -2.24 6.94 15.07
N SER A 2 -2.04 5.70 15.57
CA SER A 2 -1.06 4.78 14.98
C SER A 2 -1.47 3.30 14.96
N GLN A 3 -2.73 2.97 15.30
CA GLN A 3 -3.14 1.56 15.55
C GLN A 3 -4.07 0.93 14.50
N SER A 4 -4.44 1.60 13.40
CA SER A 4 -5.41 1.03 12.44
C SER A 4 -4.80 0.07 11.42
N ILE A 5 -3.58 0.32 10.94
CA ILE A 5 -2.99 -0.42 9.80
C ILE A 5 -2.76 -1.92 10.13
N SER A 6 -2.40 -2.24 11.37
CA SER A 6 -2.12 -3.63 11.76
C SER A 6 -3.39 -4.49 11.86
N LEU A 7 -4.49 -3.91 12.35
CA LEU A 7 -5.76 -4.61 12.46
C LEU A 7 -6.34 -4.96 11.08
N ASP A 8 -6.22 -4.06 10.11
CA ASP A 8 -6.74 -4.28 8.76
C ASP A 8 -5.91 -5.33 7.99
N PHE A 9 -4.58 -5.32 8.14
CA PHE A 9 -3.72 -6.32 7.50
C PHE A 9 -3.92 -7.73 8.06
N GLU A 10 -3.84 -7.90 9.38
CA GLU A 10 -4.01 -9.22 10.01
C GLU A 10 -5.39 -9.81 9.74
N ALA A 11 -6.43 -8.98 9.74
CA ALA A 11 -7.78 -9.39 9.36
C ALA A 11 -7.84 -9.87 7.90
N THR A 12 -7.29 -9.08 6.96
CA THR A 12 -7.27 -9.42 5.53
C THR A 12 -6.50 -10.72 5.27
N LEU A 13 -5.32 -10.86 5.90
CA LEU A 13 -4.52 -12.07 5.80
C LEU A 13 -5.25 -13.29 6.37
N GLY A 14 -5.88 -13.14 7.54
CA GLY A 14 -6.67 -14.22 8.14
C GLY A 14 -7.89 -14.61 7.32
N GLU A 15 -8.51 -13.67 6.60
CA GLU A 15 -9.55 -14.02 5.62
C GLU A 15 -8.98 -14.78 4.41
N LEU A 16 -7.81 -14.39 3.92
CA LEU A 16 -7.16 -15.08 2.80
C LEU A 16 -6.80 -16.53 3.16
N GLU A 17 -6.26 -16.74 4.36
CA GLU A 17 -5.96 -18.09 4.88
C GLU A 17 -7.21 -18.97 4.95
N LYS A 18 -8.35 -18.40 5.38
CA LYS A 18 -9.63 -19.13 5.38
C LYS A 18 -10.07 -19.49 3.97
N VAL A 19 -9.96 -18.56 3.01
CA VAL A 19 -10.30 -18.82 1.61
C VAL A 19 -9.44 -19.95 1.04
N VAL A 20 -8.14 -19.93 1.30
CA VAL A 20 -7.22 -21.00 0.87
C VAL A 20 -7.59 -22.34 1.53
N SER A 21 -7.89 -22.33 2.83
CA SER A 21 -8.33 -23.53 3.55
C SER A 21 -9.66 -24.08 3.02
N GLU A 22 -10.60 -23.23 2.62
CA GLU A 22 -11.86 -23.65 2.00
C GLU A 22 -11.61 -24.27 0.61
N LEU A 23 -10.67 -23.73 -0.17
CA LEU A 23 -10.31 -24.23 -1.50
C LEU A 23 -9.57 -25.57 -1.48
N ASP A 24 -8.84 -25.89 -0.40
CA ASP A 24 -8.12 -27.16 -0.23
C ASP A 24 -9.07 -28.34 0.07
N GLY A 25 -10.32 -28.03 0.44
CA GLY A 25 -11.38 -29.01 0.68
C GLY A 25 -12.17 -29.41 -0.57
N GLU A 26 -13.22 -30.21 -0.37
CA GLU A 26 -14.11 -30.62 -1.46
C GLU A 26 -15.16 -29.53 -1.71
N VAL A 27 -14.93 -28.69 -2.73
CA VAL A 27 -15.82 -27.58 -3.11
C VAL A 27 -16.39 -27.76 -4.51
N LYS A 28 -17.64 -27.31 -4.71
CA LYS A 28 -18.26 -27.26 -6.04
C LYS A 28 -17.62 -26.18 -6.90
N LEU A 29 -17.65 -26.36 -8.22
CA LEU A 29 -17.02 -25.45 -9.18
C LEU A 29 -17.49 -24.00 -9.03
N GLU A 30 -18.79 -23.75 -8.86
CA GLU A 30 -19.28 -22.37 -8.70
C GLU A 30 -18.71 -21.72 -7.45
N ARG A 31 -18.65 -22.47 -6.35
CA ARG A 31 -18.08 -22.00 -5.08
C ARG A 31 -16.56 -21.80 -5.16
N ALA A 32 -15.85 -22.67 -5.89
CA ALA A 32 -14.42 -22.53 -6.10
C ALA A 32 -14.08 -21.23 -6.87
N LEU A 33 -14.90 -20.87 -7.87
CA LEU A 33 -14.73 -19.62 -8.63
C LEU A 33 -14.97 -18.39 -7.75
N GLU A 34 -15.99 -18.40 -6.89
CA GLU A 34 -16.24 -17.32 -5.92
C GLU A 34 -15.08 -17.17 -4.93
N LEU A 35 -14.59 -18.28 -4.38
CA LEU A 35 -13.47 -18.29 -3.46
C LEU A 35 -12.19 -17.79 -4.12
N PHE A 36 -11.94 -18.18 -5.38
CA PHE A 36 -10.80 -17.71 -6.14
C PHE A 36 -10.84 -16.19 -6.37
N ASP A 37 -11.97 -15.64 -6.82
CA ASP A 37 -12.12 -14.18 -7.01
C ASP A 37 -11.92 -13.42 -5.69
N ARG A 38 -12.50 -13.93 -4.59
CA ARG A 38 -12.29 -13.36 -3.26
C ARG A 38 -10.82 -13.43 -2.82
N GLY A 39 -10.18 -14.59 -3.00
CA GLY A 39 -8.78 -14.79 -2.64
C GLY A 39 -7.85 -13.85 -3.41
N MET A 40 -8.11 -13.65 -4.71
CA MET A 40 -7.37 -12.69 -5.52
C MET A 40 -7.46 -11.26 -4.96
N LYS A 41 -8.67 -10.80 -4.61
CA LYS A 41 -8.87 -9.47 -4.02
C LYS A 41 -8.10 -9.32 -2.71
N LEU A 42 -8.23 -10.30 -1.80
CA LEU A 42 -7.52 -10.30 -0.52
C LEU A 42 -6.00 -10.29 -0.71
N SER A 43 -5.46 -11.03 -1.68
CA SER A 43 -4.03 -10.99 -2.01
C SER A 43 -3.57 -9.62 -2.49
N MET A 44 -4.35 -8.95 -3.35
CA MET A 44 -4.04 -7.60 -3.83
C MET A 44 -4.07 -6.56 -2.70
N ASP A 45 -5.02 -6.71 -1.78
CA ASP A 45 -5.12 -5.84 -0.60
C ASP A 45 -3.88 -6.02 0.30
N CYS A 46 -3.49 -7.27 0.60
CA CYS A 46 -2.25 -7.59 1.32
C CYS A 46 -1.01 -6.96 0.67
N GLU A 47 -0.88 -7.06 -0.66
CA GLU A 47 0.24 -6.44 -1.39
C GLU A 47 0.25 -4.92 -1.24
N THR A 48 -0.93 -4.30 -1.28
CA THR A 48 -1.09 -2.84 -1.11
C THR A 48 -0.67 -2.40 0.28
N PHE A 49 -1.04 -3.15 1.32
CA PHE A 49 -0.62 -2.88 2.69
C PHE A 49 0.90 -2.98 2.86
N LEU A 50 1.53 -4.02 2.30
CA LEU A 50 2.98 -4.22 2.36
C LEU A 50 3.72 -3.08 1.65
N LYS A 51 3.28 -2.69 0.45
CA LYS A 51 3.84 -1.54 -0.28
C LYS A 51 3.75 -0.24 0.52
N GLY A 52 2.60 0.03 1.15
CA GLY A 52 2.43 1.20 2.01
C GLY A 52 3.36 1.19 3.24
N ALA A 53 3.55 0.02 3.85
CA ALA A 53 4.48 -0.16 4.97
C ALA A 53 5.94 0.08 4.54
N GLU A 54 6.36 -0.48 3.41
CA GLU A 54 7.71 -0.27 2.85
C GLU A 54 7.98 1.21 2.56
N GLN A 55 7.06 1.90 1.90
CA GLN A 55 7.17 3.34 1.64
C GLN A 55 7.32 4.15 2.93
N LYS A 56 6.53 3.83 3.94
CA LYS A 56 6.60 4.51 5.24
C LYS A 56 7.96 4.27 5.92
N ILE A 57 8.49 3.06 5.85
CA ILE A 57 9.84 2.73 6.36
C ILE A 57 10.91 3.52 5.60
N GLU A 58 10.80 3.63 4.27
CA GLU A 58 11.74 4.39 3.45
C GLU A 58 11.76 5.88 3.83
N ILE A 59 10.58 6.49 3.98
CA ILE A 59 10.45 7.89 4.43
C ILE A 59 11.08 8.06 5.81
N LEU A 60 10.75 7.18 6.77
CA LEU A 60 11.32 7.22 8.11
C LEU A 60 12.86 7.11 8.09
N LYS A 61 13.41 6.22 7.26
CA LYS A 61 14.87 6.10 7.08
C LYS A 61 15.51 7.38 6.53
N ARG A 62 14.89 8.02 5.53
CA ARG A 62 15.37 9.29 4.94
C ARG A 62 15.31 10.46 5.93
N THR A 63 14.23 10.53 6.73
CA THR A 63 14.10 11.56 7.77
C THR A 63 15.09 11.34 8.91
N ALA A 64 15.33 10.09 9.32
CA ALA A 64 16.30 9.74 10.36
C ALA A 64 17.76 10.01 9.93
N SER A 65 18.07 9.93 8.63
CA SER A 65 19.40 10.29 8.10
C SER A 65 19.60 11.80 7.87
N GLY A 66 18.64 12.65 8.24
CA GLY A 66 18.76 14.12 8.16
C GLY A 66 18.59 14.71 6.75
N LEU A 67 18.17 13.92 5.77
CA LEU A 67 17.89 14.39 4.40
C LEU A 67 16.39 14.66 4.25
N THR A 68 15.95 15.87 4.62
CA THR A 68 14.64 16.40 4.26
C THR A 68 14.75 17.16 2.94
N THR A 69 14.18 16.59 1.87
CA THR A 69 14.02 17.31 0.60
C THR A 69 12.69 18.03 0.61
N GLU A 70 12.72 19.36 0.71
CA GLU A 70 11.57 20.22 0.46
C GLU A 70 11.37 20.40 -1.05
N PRO A 71 10.12 20.58 -1.53
CA PRO A 71 9.85 20.96 -2.91
C PRO A 71 10.60 22.26 -3.24
N PHE A 72 11.46 22.22 -4.25
CA PHE A 72 12.11 23.43 -4.73
C PHE A 72 11.08 24.29 -5.47
N GLU A 73 10.48 25.26 -4.77
CA GLU A 73 9.76 26.35 -5.42
C GLU A 73 10.78 27.20 -6.18
N ALA A 74 10.94 26.88 -7.46
CA ALA A 74 11.64 27.74 -8.40
C ALA A 74 10.86 29.05 -8.52
N ARG A 75 11.10 29.98 -7.59
CA ARG A 75 10.71 31.39 -7.76
C ARG A 75 11.44 31.85 -9.01
N MET A 76 10.72 31.84 -10.14
CA MET A 76 11.13 32.43 -11.40
C MET A 76 11.76 33.78 -11.09
N LEU A 77 13.07 33.87 -11.26
CA LEU A 77 13.73 35.14 -11.48
C LEU A 77 13.30 35.57 -12.89
N GLU A 78 12.13 36.21 -12.98
CA GLU A 78 11.80 36.97 -14.16
C GLU A 78 12.83 38.09 -14.28
N SER A 79 13.76 37.86 -15.19
CA SER A 79 14.69 38.85 -15.71
C SER A 79 13.92 40.13 -16.05
N ASN A 80 14.14 41.18 -15.26
CA ASN A 80 13.71 42.53 -15.63
C ASN A 80 14.63 43.05 -16.73
N ASP A 81 14.44 42.55 -17.95
CA ASP A 81 14.95 43.15 -19.18
C ASP A 81 13.85 44.04 -19.77
N LYS A 82 14.22 45.30 -20.02
CA LYS A 82 13.52 46.36 -20.78
C LYS A 82 12.49 47.23 -20.04
N ASN A 83 12.98 48.38 -19.57
CA ASN A 83 12.41 49.65 -20.03
C ASN A 83 13.47 50.78 -19.99
N GLN A 84 14.20 50.95 -21.10
CA GLN A 84 14.64 52.26 -21.58
C GLN A 84 14.38 52.31 -23.09
#